data_AF-F3FIN2-F1
#
_entry.id   AF-F3FIN2-F1
#
_cell.length_a   1.000
_cell.length_b   1.000
_cell.length_c   1.000
_cell.angle_alpha   90.00
_cell.angle_beta   90.00
_cell.angle_gamma   90.00
#
_symmetry.space_group_name_H-M   'P 1'
#
loop_
_entity.id
_entity.type
_entity.pdbx_description
1 polymer ?
#
loop_
_entity_poly.entity_id
_entity_poly.type
_entity_poly.pdbx_seq_one_letter_code
_entity_poly.pdbx_strand_id
1 'polypeptide(L)'
;SIMSGPVKLKFSEKYDQDHAEQYFLKHHSTLARRMSHLRDEQMVRKALKLAGDPGLVLDLPCGAGRFWPLLSEKKSRIIIGADNSYAYGQVTLRTRA
;
A
#
# COMPACT_ATOMS: atom_id res chain seq x y z
N SER A 1 -0.79 -32.28 50.22
CA SER A 1 -0.46 -30.95 49.68
C SER A 1 0.08 -31.05 48.27
N ILE A 2 -0.68 -30.51 47.32
CA ILE A 2 -0.31 -29.76 46.12
C ILE A 2 0.86 -30.28 45.27
N MET A 3 0.49 -30.79 44.08
CA MET A 3 1.34 -31.08 42.93
C MET A 3 1.88 -29.78 42.31
N SER A 4 3.20 -29.62 42.23
CA SER A 4 3.87 -28.60 41.42
C SER A 4 4.83 -29.29 40.45
N GLY A 5 4.33 -29.64 39.27
CA GLY A 5 5.19 -29.99 38.15
C GLY A 5 5.50 -28.74 37.33
N PRO A 6 6.76 -28.43 37.01
CA PRO A 6 7.05 -27.43 36.00
C PRO A 6 6.49 -27.93 34.67
N VAL A 7 5.59 -27.15 34.06
CA VAL A 7 5.02 -27.42 32.75
C VAL A 7 6.16 -27.38 31.72
N LYS A 8 6.73 -28.56 31.44
CA LYS A 8 7.78 -28.74 30.44
C LYS A 8 7.12 -28.85 29.08
N LEU A 9 6.88 -27.72 28.43
CA LEU A 9 6.42 -27.69 27.03
C LEU A 9 7.60 -28.04 26.12
N LYS A 10 7.72 -29.32 25.75
CA LYS A 10 8.60 -29.80 24.65
C LYS A 10 8.01 -29.45 23.28
N PHE A 11 7.68 -28.18 23.05
CA PHE A 11 7.15 -27.73 21.75
C PHE A 11 7.66 -26.34 21.33
N SER A 12 8.53 -25.68 22.11
CA SER A 12 9.06 -24.34 21.79
C SER A 12 10.37 -24.34 21.00
N GLU A 13 11.02 -25.48 20.78
CA GLU A 13 12.38 -25.51 20.19
C GLU A 13 12.40 -25.81 18.69
N LYS A 14 11.26 -26.07 18.04
CA LYS A 14 11.19 -26.41 16.61
C LYS A 14 10.55 -25.32 15.73
N TYR A 15 10.18 -24.17 16.31
CA TYR A 15 9.32 -23.17 15.66
C TYR A 15 9.96 -21.79 15.50
N ASP A 16 11.28 -21.65 15.63
CA ASP A 16 11.88 -20.32 15.81
C ASP A 16 12.67 -19.79 14.60
N GLN A 17 13.21 -20.64 13.73
CA GLN A 17 14.05 -20.17 12.61
C GLN A 17 13.25 -19.90 11.32
N ASP A 18 12.47 -20.87 10.84
CA ASP A 18 11.66 -20.69 9.61
C ASP A 18 10.56 -19.62 9.78
N HIS A 19 9.99 -19.50 10.99
CA HIS A 19 8.98 -18.50 11.30
C HIS A 19 9.58 -17.10 11.45
N ALA A 20 10.78 -16.97 12.03
CA ALA A 20 11.48 -15.70 12.10
C ALA A 20 11.90 -15.21 10.72
N GLU A 21 12.35 -16.11 9.83
CA GLU A 21 12.70 -15.76 8.45
C GLU A 21 11.45 -15.34 7.65
N GLN A 22 10.35 -16.09 7.73
CA GLN A 22 9.09 -15.72 7.08
C GLN A 22 8.51 -14.41 7.63
N TYR A 23 8.57 -14.20 8.94
CA TYR A 23 8.16 -12.94 9.57
C TYR A 23 9.07 -11.80 9.11
N PHE A 24 10.39 -11.99 9.12
CA PHE A 24 11.36 -11.00 8.65
C PHE A 24 11.14 -10.62 7.18
N LEU A 25 10.97 -11.59 6.28
CA LEU A 25 10.71 -11.35 4.86
C LEU A 25 9.36 -10.68 4.62
N LYS A 26 8.31 -11.08 5.34
CA LYS A 26 6.97 -10.45 5.25
C LYS A 26 6.97 -9.02 5.79
N HIS A 27 7.65 -8.78 6.92
CA HIS A 27 7.79 -7.46 7.50
C HIS A 27 8.66 -6.57 6.61
N HIS A 28 9.78 -7.09 6.13
CA HIS A 28 10.68 -6.36 5.24
C HIS A 28 10.01 -6.04 3.90
N SER A 29 9.24 -6.95 3.30
CA SER A 29 8.47 -6.67 2.09
C SER A 29 7.38 -5.63 2.33
N THR A 30 6.72 -5.65 3.49
CA THR A 30 5.73 -4.63 3.87
C THR A 30 6.38 -3.26 4.07
N LEU A 31 7.54 -3.21 4.74
CA LEU A 31 8.32 -1.98 4.94
C LEU A 31 8.86 -1.45 3.60
N ALA A 32 9.45 -2.30 2.77
CA ALA A 32 9.94 -1.94 1.45
C ALA A 32 8.82 -1.40 0.55
N ARG A 33 7.63 -2.02 0.59
CA ARG A 33 6.45 -1.53 -0.13
C ARG A 33 5.98 -0.17 0.37
N ARG A 34 5.99 0.06 1.69
CA ARG A 34 5.67 1.37 2.28
C ARG A 34 6.68 2.43 1.85
N MET A 35 7.98 2.13 1.91
CA MET A 35 9.04 3.06 1.50
C MET A 35 8.95 3.38 0.00
N SER A 36 8.69 2.38 -0.82
CA SER A 36 8.48 2.56 -2.26
C SER A 36 7.28 3.45 -2.53
N HIS A 37 6.18 3.24 -1.80
CA HIS A 37 4.98 4.07 -1.92
C HIS A 37 5.25 5.54 -1.55
N LEU A 38 5.99 5.81 -0.47
CA LEU A 38 6.36 7.17 -0.08
C LEU A 38 7.24 7.85 -1.14
N ARG A 39 8.14 7.10 -1.79
CA ARG A 39 8.94 7.61 -2.90
C ARG A 39 8.06 7.95 -4.11
N ASP A 40 7.14 7.06 -4.46
CA ASP A 40 6.16 7.31 -5.53
C ASP A 40 5.35 8.57 -5.27
N GLU A 41 4.87 8.76 -4.03
CA GLU A 41 4.16 9.98 -3.64
C GLU A 41 5.00 11.25 -3.83
N GLN A 42 6.28 11.22 -3.45
CA GLN A 42 7.17 12.37 -3.68
C GLN A 42 7.36 12.67 -5.16
N MET A 43 7.46 11.65 -6.01
CA MET A 43 7.54 11.83 -7.46
C MET A 43 6.26 12.46 -8.02
N VAL A 44 5.09 11.99 -7.60
CA VAL A 44 3.79 12.56 -8.01
C VAL A 44 3.68 14.03 -7.56
N ARG A 45 4.05 14.36 -6.31
CA ARG A 45 4.07 15.75 -5.83
C ARG A 45 4.97 16.64 -6.67
N LYS A 46 6.16 16.16 -7.03
CA LYS A 46 7.08 16.91 -7.88
C LYS A 46 6.48 17.12 -9.27
N ALA A 47 5.89 16.09 -9.87
CA ALA A 47 5.23 16.19 -11.17
C ALA A 47 4.08 17.21 -11.14
N LEU A 48 3.22 17.19 -10.11
CA LEU A 48 2.16 18.17 -9.93
C LEU A 48 2.70 19.60 -9.85
N LYS A 49 3.76 19.83 -9.07
CA LYS A 49 4.39 21.16 -8.96
C LYS A 49 4.96 21.63 -10.29
N LEU A 50 5.64 20.74 -11.02
CA LEU A 50 6.20 21.04 -12.34
C LEU A 50 5.10 21.35 -13.37
N ALA A 51 3.93 20.71 -13.24
CA ALA A 51 2.75 20.98 -14.07
C ALA A 51 1.94 22.22 -13.62
N GLY A 52 2.43 23.00 -12.65
CA GLY A 52 1.73 24.20 -12.18
C GLY A 52 0.55 23.91 -11.25
N ASP A 53 0.56 22.77 -10.55
CA ASP A 53 -0.47 22.34 -9.61
C ASP A 53 -1.88 22.31 -10.25
N PRO A 54 -2.11 21.46 -11.28
CA PRO A 54 -3.32 21.50 -12.09
C PRO A 54 -4.58 21.20 -11.27
N GLY A 55 -5.70 21.82 -11.68
CA GLY A 55 -7.03 21.58 -11.12
C GLY A 55 -7.75 20.37 -11.73
N LEU A 56 -7.24 19.79 -12.81
CA LEU A 56 -7.77 18.59 -13.45
C LEU A 56 -6.62 17.60 -13.64
N VAL A 57 -6.79 16.37 -13.17
CA VAL A 57 -5.80 15.30 -13.31
C VAL A 57 -6.45 14.04 -13.86
N LEU A 58 -5.79 13.43 -14.85
CA LEU A 58 -6.13 12.13 -15.40
C LEU A 58 -5.17 11.07 -14.82
N ASP A 59 -5.70 10.08 -14.10
CA ASP A 59 -4.95 9.00 -13.45
C ASP A 59 -5.19 7.66 -14.17
N LEU A 60 -4.18 7.13 -14.84
CA LEU A 60 -4.25 5.94 -15.69
C LEU A 60 -3.00 5.04 -15.53
N PRO A 61 -3.16 3.73 -15.27
CA PRO A 61 -4.34 3.09 -14.68
C PRO A 61 -4.53 3.55 -13.22
N CYS A 62 -5.76 3.94 -12.84
CA CYS A 62 -5.99 4.43 -11.47
C CYS A 62 -6.00 3.31 -10.41
N GLY A 63 -6.21 2.04 -10.81
CA GLY A 63 -6.37 0.94 -9.87
C GLY A 63 -7.46 1.21 -8.83
N ALA A 64 -7.17 0.88 -7.57
CA ALA A 64 -8.02 1.22 -6.43
C ALA A 64 -7.99 2.73 -6.04
N GLY A 65 -7.24 3.57 -6.77
CA GLY A 65 -7.03 4.99 -6.46
C GLY A 65 -5.84 5.24 -5.53
N ARG A 66 -4.70 4.56 -5.77
CA ARG A 66 -3.51 4.60 -4.89
C ARG A 66 -3.05 6.03 -4.56
N PHE A 67 -3.13 6.94 -5.52
CA PHE A 67 -2.67 8.32 -5.36
C PHE A 67 -3.78 9.32 -5.07
N TRP A 68 -5.03 8.89 -5.03
CA TRP A 68 -6.16 9.79 -4.84
C TRP A 68 -6.10 10.61 -3.54
N PRO A 69 -5.67 10.07 -2.38
CA PRO A 69 -5.47 10.88 -1.18
C PRO A 69 -4.55 12.08 -1.43
N LEU A 70 -3.40 11.83 -2.06
CA LEU A 70 -2.42 12.86 -2.42
C LEU A 70 -2.97 13.84 -3.47
N LEU A 71 -3.59 13.33 -4.53
CA LEU A 71 -4.19 14.19 -5.56
C LEU A 71 -5.27 15.10 -4.95
N SER A 72 -6.08 14.60 -4.03
CA SER A 72 -7.19 15.32 -3.39
C SER A 72 -6.77 16.30 -2.27
N GLU A 73 -5.47 16.47 -2.02
CA GLU A 73 -4.99 17.50 -1.10
C GLU A 73 -5.38 18.90 -1.55
N LYS A 74 -5.40 19.14 -2.86
CA LYS A 74 -6.05 20.31 -3.45
C LYS A 74 -7.54 20.03 -3.55
N LYS A 75 -8.33 20.63 -2.67
CA LYS A 75 -9.79 20.43 -2.57
C LYS A 75 -10.60 20.82 -3.81
N SER A 76 -10.03 21.62 -4.70
CA SER A 76 -10.65 22.00 -5.97
C SER A 76 -10.20 21.14 -7.15
N ARG A 77 -9.41 20.09 -6.91
CA ARG A 77 -8.88 19.23 -7.97
C ARG A 77 -9.88 18.16 -8.36
N ILE A 78 -10.29 18.18 -9.61
CA ILE A 78 -11.05 17.11 -10.26
C ILE A 78 -10.07 16.00 -10.67
N ILE A 79 -10.35 14.78 -10.24
CA ILE A 79 -9.57 13.59 -10.58
C ILE A 79 -10.45 12.68 -11.45
N ILE A 80 -9.98 12.37 -12.65
CA ILE A 80 -10.57 11.39 -13.56
C ILE A 80 -9.67 10.16 -13.55
N GLY A 81 -10.17 9.04 -13.04
CA GLY A 81 -9.49 7.75 -13.10
C GLY A 81 -10.11 6.85 -14.15
N ALA A 82 -9.28 6.14 -14.89
CA ALA A 82 -9.70 4.94 -15.61
C ALA A 82 -8.72 3.81 -15.33
N ASP A 83 -9.23 2.59 -15.26
CA ASP A 83 -8.42 1.40 -15.08
C ASP A 83 -8.94 0.30 -16.00
N ASN A 84 -8.00 -0.45 -16.55
CA ASN A 84 -8.25 -1.67 -17.32
C ASN A 84 -7.69 -2.86 -16.54
N SER A 85 -7.96 -2.91 -15.23
CA SER A 85 -7.59 -4.07 -14.42
C SER A 85 -8.33 -5.27 -15.00
N TYR A 86 -7.52 -6.22 -15.45
CA TYR A 86 -7.80 -7.37 -16.32
C TYR A 86 -8.95 -8.31 -15.91
N ALA A 87 -9.75 -7.97 -14.90
CA ALA A 87 -10.81 -8.84 -14.42
C ALA A 87 -11.79 -9.20 -15.55
N TYR A 88 -12.26 -8.25 -16.37
CA TYR A 88 -13.20 -8.55 -17.49
C TYR A 88 -13.27 -7.45 -18.57
N GLY A 89 -12.16 -6.79 -18.93
CA GLY A 89 -12.15 -5.79 -20.03
C GLY A 89 -13.10 -4.60 -19.82
N GLN A 90 -13.43 -4.27 -18.56
CA GLN A 90 -14.30 -3.16 -18.22
C GLN A 90 -13.48 -1.92 -17.86
N VAL A 91 -13.65 -0.85 -18.62
CA VAL A 91 -13.11 0.46 -18.26
C VAL A 91 -13.97 1.04 -17.14
N THR A 92 -13.41 1.09 -15.93
CA THR A 92 -14.11 1.73 -14.79
C THR A 92 -13.70 3.19 -14.71
N LEU A 93 -14.63 4.10 -15.01
CA LEU A 93 -14.45 5.53 -14.77
C LEU A 93 -14.78 5.86 -13.32
N ARG A 94 -13.86 6.52 -12.62
CA ARG A 94 -14.10 7.02 -11.26
C ARG A 94 -13.76 8.50 -11.22
N THR A 95 -14.64 9.29 -10.61
CA THR A 95 -14.42 10.73 -10.43
C THR A 95 -14.41 11.07 -8.96
N ARG A 96 -13.46 11.91 -8.55
CA ARG A 96 -13.44 12.53 -7.23
C ARG A 96 -13.25 14.04 -7.38
N ALA A 97 -14.12 14.79 -6.70
CA ALA A 97 -13.99 16.23 -6.50
C ALA A 97 -13.27 16.51 -5.18
#